data_AF-A0A7S0TSN0-F1
#
_entry.id   AF-A0A7S0TSN0-F1
#
_cell.length_a   1.000
_cell.length_b   1.000
_cell.length_c   1.000
_cell.angle_alpha   90.00
_cell.angle_beta   90.00
_cell.angle_gamma   90.00
#
_symmetry.space_group_name_H-M   'P 1'
#
loop_
_entity.id
_entity.type
_entity.pdbx_description
1 polymer ?
#
loop_
_entity_poly.entity_id
_entity_poly.type
_entity_poly.pdbx_seq_one_letter_code
_entity_poly.pdbx_strand_id
1 'polypeptide(L)'
;RPVTSESVGVLVVKRRMMTSPTLMRMRSNASRCLSAALSTPLPSSPSHMSHSTSAAPHQAWRGNCSRQLSGGPAKVDGGSSPVSSLRTGTTAALWAKRLELEAYKKGATKPQTELLSKQPKDSHINISLPVASDPVVRSQYLNFRGGLRFGKLLEDIDAFAGNVAFLHCDDARSDTTQHTLVTACVDRVDVMRPITLHTEDLVLQGCASWAGRSSLEISVKLHRAESMEAVLKGSVVFVSVGGDGKGVAINPVVPESEEDHANFKAGGLANEKRRQDRKTSLRTQHPSEDETMLLHKVMMDSSKQGEGLKIGETMLQTTELMQPQEKNRSGKIFGGFLMREAYELAYTTASAFTARGAPGGEG
;
A
#
# COMPACT_ATOMS: atom_id res chain seq x y z
N ARG A 1 -37.63 -0.99 -20.89
CA ARG A 1 -36.36 -1.54 -20.37
C ARG A 1 -35.89 -0.58 -19.28
N PRO A 2 -35.92 -0.95 -17.99
CA PRO A 2 -35.50 -0.05 -16.92
C PRO A 2 -33.96 0.07 -16.89
N VAL A 3 -33.48 1.27 -16.61
CA VAL A 3 -32.06 1.57 -16.42
C VAL A 3 -31.65 1.05 -15.03
N THR A 4 -30.59 0.25 -14.97
CA THR A 4 -30.04 -0.24 -13.70
C THR A 4 -29.34 0.91 -12.96
N SER A 5 -29.71 1.10 -11.70
CA SER A 5 -29.17 2.15 -10.83
C SER A 5 -27.67 1.95 -10.56
N GLU A 6 -26.84 2.93 -10.93
CA GLU A 6 -25.47 3.03 -10.42
C GLU A 6 -25.49 3.40 -8.93
N SER A 7 -24.86 2.59 -8.10
CA SER A 7 -24.71 2.85 -6.67
C SER A 7 -23.59 3.88 -6.43
N VAL A 8 -23.98 5.13 -6.21
CA VAL A 8 -23.06 6.20 -5.78
C VAL A 8 -22.54 5.86 -4.37
N GLY A 9 -21.34 5.28 -4.31
CA GLY A 9 -20.67 4.90 -3.06
C GLY A 9 -20.15 6.11 -2.30
N VAL A 10 -20.97 6.72 -1.45
CA VAL A 10 -20.55 7.80 -0.53
C VAL A 10 -19.80 7.20 0.67
N LEU A 11 -18.47 7.17 0.61
CA LEU A 11 -17.64 6.79 1.76
C LEU A 11 -17.41 8.00 2.70
N VAL A 12 -18.29 8.19 3.68
CA VAL A 12 -18.10 9.21 4.71
C VAL A 12 -17.04 8.75 5.72
N VAL A 13 -15.81 9.27 5.62
CA VAL A 13 -14.76 9.05 6.64
C VAL A 13 -15.01 9.92 7.87
N LYS A 14 -16.08 9.61 8.62
CA LYS A 14 -16.37 10.24 9.92
C LYS A 14 -15.47 9.64 11.01
N ARG A 15 -14.30 10.25 11.26
CA ARG A 15 -13.59 10.10 12.55
C ARG A 15 -14.12 11.11 13.56
N ARG A 16 -15.28 10.81 14.15
CA ARG A 16 -15.80 11.55 15.31
C ARG A 16 -15.12 11.01 16.57
N MET A 17 -14.10 11.70 17.09
CA MET A 17 -13.71 11.51 18.49
C MET A 17 -14.84 12.08 19.35
N MET A 18 -15.57 11.21 20.05
CA MET A 18 -16.57 11.66 21.01
C MET A 18 -15.88 12.05 22.31
N THR A 19 -15.92 13.34 22.62
CA THR A 19 -15.59 13.88 23.93
C THR A 19 -16.83 13.93 24.83
N SER A 20 -16.58 13.76 26.13
CA SER A 20 -17.48 13.95 27.28
C SER A 20 -18.36 12.78 27.76
N PRO A 21 -18.61 12.70 29.09
CA PRO A 21 -19.07 11.48 29.77
C PRO A 21 -20.58 11.48 30.06
N THR A 22 -21.17 10.28 30.18
CA THR A 22 -22.40 10.09 30.98
C THR A 22 -22.44 8.67 31.52
N LEU A 23 -22.93 8.51 32.76
CA LEU A 23 -22.88 7.25 33.51
C LEU A 23 -23.72 6.12 32.90
N MET A 24 -23.11 4.94 32.88
CA MET A 24 -23.60 3.68 33.45
C MET A 24 -25.12 3.57 33.73
N ARG A 25 -25.79 2.66 33.02
CA ARG A 25 -26.92 1.89 33.58
C ARG A 25 -26.87 0.45 33.09
N MET A 26 -26.41 -0.45 33.97
CA MET A 26 -26.55 -1.89 33.77
C MET A 26 -28.05 -2.26 33.79
N ARG A 27 -28.49 -3.11 32.87
CA ARG A 27 -29.61 -4.02 33.10
C ARG A 27 -29.29 -5.40 32.54
N SER A 28 -29.46 -6.40 33.39
CA SER A 28 -29.36 -7.83 33.10
C SER A 28 -30.56 -8.33 32.28
N ASN A 29 -30.42 -9.57 31.79
CA ASN A 29 -31.42 -10.53 31.25
C ASN A 29 -31.08 -10.93 29.80
N ALA A 30 -31.15 -12.19 29.37
CA ALA A 30 -31.26 -13.45 30.12
C ALA A 30 -30.83 -14.66 29.25
N SER A 31 -30.25 -15.67 29.92
CA SER A 31 -30.50 -17.12 29.77
C SER A 31 -30.90 -17.79 28.44
N ARG A 32 -30.19 -18.90 28.15
CA ARG A 32 -30.59 -20.10 27.36
C ARG A 32 -30.65 -19.88 25.83
N CYS A 33 -30.30 -20.84 24.96
CA CYS A 33 -30.43 -22.30 25.06
C CYS A 33 -29.14 -23.12 24.83
N LEU A 34 -29.24 -24.42 25.14
CA LEU A 34 -28.22 -25.48 25.09
C LEU A 34 -28.71 -26.61 24.16
N SER A 35 -27.80 -27.52 23.76
CA SER A 35 -28.08 -28.82 23.09
C SER A 35 -28.52 -28.74 21.61
N ALA A 36 -28.16 -29.63 20.68
CA ALA A 36 -27.16 -30.72 20.58
C ALA A 36 -26.86 -30.93 19.06
N ALA A 37 -26.10 -31.90 18.53
CA ALA A 37 -25.43 -33.11 19.03
C ALA A 37 -24.15 -33.44 18.20
N LEU A 38 -23.64 -34.67 18.26
CA LEU A 38 -22.55 -35.18 17.41
C LEU A 38 -23.07 -36.06 16.26
N SER A 39 -22.34 -36.11 15.13
CA SER A 39 -21.81 -37.36 14.53
C SER A 39 -21.10 -37.10 13.19
N THR A 40 -19.97 -37.80 12.96
CA THR A 40 -19.28 -37.93 11.67
C THR A 40 -19.65 -39.29 11.04
N PRO A 41 -19.33 -39.53 9.75
CA PRO A 41 -18.06 -40.19 9.43
C PRO A 41 -17.38 -39.75 8.11
N LEU A 42 -16.14 -40.23 7.93
CA LEU A 42 -15.35 -40.20 6.69
C LEU A 42 -15.93 -41.12 5.59
N PRO A 43 -15.41 -41.02 4.35
CA PRO A 43 -14.69 -42.19 3.84
C PRO A 43 -13.34 -41.87 3.14
N SER A 44 -12.68 -42.95 2.71
CA SER A 44 -11.24 -43.09 2.45
C SER A 44 -10.80 -43.01 0.99
N SER A 45 -9.50 -42.81 0.79
CA SER A 45 -8.76 -43.07 -0.46
C SER A 45 -8.81 -44.55 -0.90
N PRO A 46 -8.47 -44.82 -2.16
CA PRO A 46 -7.42 -45.81 -2.44
C PRO A 46 -6.37 -45.30 -3.45
N SER A 47 -5.34 -46.11 -3.73
CA SER A 47 -4.09 -45.71 -4.38
C SER A 47 -3.70 -46.59 -5.58
N HIS A 48 -2.73 -46.05 -6.35
CA HIS A 48 -1.71 -46.74 -7.16
C HIS A 48 -1.88 -47.04 -8.68
N MET A 49 -0.89 -46.51 -9.43
CA MET A 49 -0.33 -46.91 -10.75
C MET A 49 -1.18 -46.61 -12.01
N SER A 50 -0.61 -46.34 -13.19
CA SER A 50 0.77 -46.54 -13.69
C SER A 50 1.22 -45.44 -14.70
N HIS A 51 2.47 -45.51 -15.18
CA HIS A 51 3.10 -44.55 -16.09
C HIS A 51 2.55 -44.59 -17.54
N SER A 52 2.60 -43.44 -18.23
CA SER A 52 3.00 -43.43 -19.64
C SER A 52 3.76 -42.14 -19.99
N THR A 53 4.77 -42.29 -20.84
CA THR A 53 5.74 -41.26 -21.22
C THR A 53 5.40 -40.72 -22.61
N SER A 54 5.37 -39.41 -22.81
CA SER A 54 5.57 -38.83 -24.14
C SER A 54 6.31 -37.50 -24.01
N ALA A 55 7.32 -37.29 -24.85
CA ALA A 55 8.29 -36.22 -24.70
C ALA A 55 8.22 -35.19 -25.84
N ALA A 56 8.77 -34.02 -25.53
CA ALA A 56 9.28 -32.99 -26.45
C ALA A 56 8.25 -32.04 -27.13
N PRO A 57 8.70 -30.84 -27.58
CA PRO A 57 10.05 -30.26 -27.42
C PRO A 57 10.10 -28.99 -26.56
N HIS A 58 11.21 -28.83 -25.83
CA HIS A 58 11.68 -27.54 -25.34
C HIS A 58 11.94 -26.59 -26.52
N GLN A 59 11.43 -25.36 -26.46
CA GLN A 59 12.17 -24.20 -26.96
C GLN A 59 12.52 -23.30 -25.77
N ALA A 60 13.81 -23.30 -25.43
CA ALA A 60 14.31 -22.56 -24.28
C ALA A 60 14.45 -21.07 -24.62
N TRP A 61 13.68 -20.21 -23.94
CA TRP A 61 13.98 -18.78 -23.91
C TRP A 61 14.84 -18.47 -22.68
N ARG A 62 16.16 -18.65 -22.81
CA ARG A 62 17.13 -18.12 -21.83
C ARG A 62 17.23 -16.61 -22.00
N GLY A 63 16.36 -15.86 -21.30
CA GLY A 63 16.46 -14.41 -21.15
C GLY A 63 17.10 -14.05 -19.81
N ASN A 64 18.15 -13.22 -19.81
CA ASN A 64 18.83 -12.78 -18.58
C ASN A 64 17.86 -12.12 -17.58
N CYS A 65 17.90 -12.56 -16.32
CA CYS A 65 17.10 -11.98 -15.23
C CYS A 65 17.71 -10.66 -14.71
N SER A 66 17.61 -9.62 -15.53
CA SER A 66 17.72 -8.22 -15.10
C SER A 66 16.89 -7.34 -16.04
N ARG A 67 15.56 -7.32 -15.83
CA ARG A 67 14.70 -6.33 -16.49
C ARG A 67 14.92 -4.95 -15.86
N GLN A 68 15.98 -4.26 -16.31
CA GLN A 68 15.91 -2.81 -16.38
C GLN A 68 14.62 -2.46 -17.13
N LEU A 69 13.83 -1.54 -16.60
CA LEU A 69 12.89 -0.78 -17.43
C LEU A 69 13.70 0.23 -18.24
N SER A 70 14.55 -0.27 -19.14
CA SER A 70 15.30 0.50 -20.14
C SER A 70 14.36 0.95 -21.25
N GLY A 71 13.40 1.80 -20.89
CA GLY A 71 13.27 2.99 -21.71
C GLY A 71 14.62 3.71 -21.65
N GLY A 72 15.14 4.13 -22.81
CA GLY A 72 15.97 5.33 -22.81
C GLY A 72 15.21 6.49 -22.15
N PRO A 73 15.83 7.67 -21.94
CA PRO A 73 15.08 8.82 -21.47
C PRO A 73 13.83 8.95 -22.34
N ALA A 74 12.66 8.77 -21.74
CA ALA A 74 11.42 8.99 -22.44
C ALA A 74 11.54 10.46 -22.86
N LYS A 75 11.70 10.71 -24.16
CA LYS A 75 11.58 12.07 -24.65
C LYS A 75 10.21 12.50 -24.19
N VAL A 76 10.21 13.39 -23.21
CA VAL A 76 9.07 14.25 -22.93
C VAL A 76 9.02 15.13 -24.18
N ASP A 77 8.42 14.59 -25.24
CA ASP A 77 8.23 15.31 -26.48
C ASP A 77 7.44 16.55 -26.07
N GLY A 78 8.05 17.73 -26.24
CA GLY A 78 7.47 19.03 -25.94
C GLY A 78 6.27 19.39 -26.83
N GLY A 79 5.61 18.39 -27.41
CA GLY A 79 4.32 18.48 -28.07
C GLY A 79 3.22 18.62 -27.03
N SER A 80 2.99 19.88 -26.62
CA SER A 80 1.84 20.39 -25.89
C SER A 80 0.66 19.43 -25.70
N SER A 81 0.57 18.85 -24.49
CA SER A 81 -0.71 18.57 -23.89
C SER A 81 -0.59 18.73 -22.37
N PRO A 82 -1.36 19.61 -21.71
CA PRO A 82 -1.38 19.73 -20.26
C PRO A 82 -2.18 18.55 -19.66
N VAL A 83 -1.62 17.34 -19.76
CA VAL A 83 -2.30 16.08 -19.40
C VAL A 83 -2.41 15.96 -17.88
N SER A 84 -3.54 16.44 -17.34
CA SER A 84 -3.99 16.28 -15.95
C SER A 84 -3.01 16.76 -14.87
N SER A 85 -3.23 18.00 -14.42
CA SER A 85 -2.45 18.73 -13.40
C SER A 85 -2.36 18.10 -12.00
N LEU A 86 -2.89 16.89 -11.81
CA LEU A 86 -3.06 16.26 -10.49
C LEU A 86 -2.09 15.10 -10.21
N ARG A 87 -1.34 14.57 -11.18
CA ARG A 87 -0.40 13.44 -10.98
C ARG A 87 1.03 13.81 -11.39
N THR A 88 2.01 13.11 -10.82
CA THR A 88 3.40 13.18 -11.32
C THR A 88 3.50 12.46 -12.67
N GLY A 89 4.50 12.81 -13.48
CA GLY A 89 4.86 12.08 -14.69
C GLY A 89 5.23 10.62 -14.39
N THR A 90 5.90 10.37 -13.25
CA THR A 90 6.23 9.04 -12.75
C THR A 90 4.98 8.18 -12.52
N THR A 91 4.02 8.67 -11.72
CA THR A 91 2.75 7.95 -11.49
C THR A 91 2.00 7.75 -12.82
N ALA A 92 1.93 8.77 -13.68
CA ALA A 92 1.26 8.65 -14.98
C ALA A 92 1.88 7.57 -15.88
N ALA A 93 3.21 7.53 -15.99
CA ALA A 93 3.94 6.50 -16.75
C ALA A 93 3.76 5.11 -16.14
N LEU A 94 3.73 5.01 -14.81
CA LEU A 94 3.49 3.74 -14.10
C LEU A 94 2.07 3.21 -14.31
N TRP A 95 1.06 4.08 -14.43
CA TRP A 95 -0.28 3.69 -14.84
C TRP A 95 -0.33 3.27 -16.32
N ALA A 96 0.35 3.99 -17.22
CA ALA A 96 0.42 3.62 -18.64
C ALA A 96 1.04 2.24 -18.85
N LYS A 97 2.16 1.93 -18.19
CA LYS A 97 2.80 0.60 -18.25
C LYS A 97 1.90 -0.52 -17.74
N ARG A 98 1.06 -0.27 -16.73
CA ARG A 98 0.07 -1.24 -16.26
C ARG A 98 -1.01 -1.53 -17.31
N LEU A 99 -1.47 -0.50 -18.03
CA LEU A 99 -2.43 -0.65 -19.13
C LEU A 99 -1.86 -1.46 -20.30
N GLU A 100 -0.57 -1.32 -20.61
CA GLU A 100 0.12 -2.15 -21.62
C GLU A 100 0.13 -3.64 -21.21
N LEU A 101 0.47 -3.94 -19.95
CA LEU A 101 0.48 -5.30 -19.40
C LEU A 101 -0.93 -5.91 -19.37
N GLU A 102 -1.97 -5.13 -19.03
CA GLU A 102 -3.36 -5.56 -19.11
C GLU A 102 -3.82 -5.84 -20.54
N ALA A 103 -3.36 -5.05 -21.51
CA ALA A 103 -3.71 -5.24 -22.93
C ALA A 103 -3.20 -6.58 -23.48
N TYR A 104 -2.07 -7.08 -22.98
CA TYR A 104 -1.53 -8.40 -23.31
C TYR A 104 -2.42 -9.57 -22.84
N LYS A 105 -3.11 -9.42 -21.69
CA LYS A 105 -4.08 -10.42 -21.16
C LYS A 105 -5.53 -10.15 -21.58
N LYS A 106 -5.76 -9.27 -22.56
CA LYS A 106 -7.11 -8.89 -23.02
C LYS A 106 -7.81 -10.07 -23.72
N GLY A 107 -8.75 -10.70 -23.02
CA GLY A 107 -9.47 -11.89 -23.48
C GLY A 107 -9.14 -13.16 -22.69
N ALA A 108 -8.24 -13.08 -21.70
CA ALA A 108 -8.03 -14.15 -20.74
C ALA A 108 -9.32 -14.45 -19.94
N THR A 109 -9.63 -15.74 -19.77
CA THR A 109 -10.86 -16.20 -19.10
C THR A 109 -10.62 -17.23 -18.00
N LYS A 110 -9.43 -17.85 -17.96
CA LYS A 110 -9.10 -18.90 -16.99
C LYS A 110 -8.50 -18.29 -15.72
N PRO A 111 -8.87 -18.72 -14.51
CA PRO A 111 -8.11 -18.36 -13.32
C PRO A 111 -6.71 -19.02 -13.37
N GLN A 112 -5.72 -18.42 -12.71
CA GLN A 112 -4.44 -19.09 -12.46
C GLN A 112 -4.67 -20.28 -11.52
N THR A 113 -4.37 -21.49 -11.99
CA THR A 113 -4.51 -22.74 -11.22
C THR A 113 -3.22 -23.20 -10.55
N GLU A 114 -2.08 -22.90 -11.15
CA GLU A 114 -0.74 -23.29 -10.67
C GLU A 114 0.02 -22.04 -10.22
N LEU A 115 0.52 -22.04 -8.99
CA LEU A 115 1.28 -20.92 -8.44
C LEU A 115 2.77 -21.08 -8.78
N LEU A 116 3.35 -20.06 -9.40
CA LEU A 116 4.79 -20.06 -9.71
C LEU A 116 5.56 -19.58 -8.48
N SER A 117 6.52 -20.38 -8.02
CA SER A 117 7.52 -19.91 -7.05
C SER A 117 8.42 -18.88 -7.71
N LYS A 118 8.41 -17.64 -7.20
CA LYS A 118 9.15 -16.51 -7.79
C LYS A 118 10.14 -15.94 -6.77
N GLN A 119 11.32 -15.59 -7.25
CA GLN A 119 12.34 -14.94 -6.44
C GLN A 119 12.09 -13.42 -6.43
N PRO A 120 12.58 -12.66 -5.42
CA PRO A 120 12.41 -11.20 -5.37
C PRO A 120 12.84 -10.51 -6.66
N LYS A 121 13.94 -10.97 -7.27
CA LYS A 121 14.49 -10.45 -8.55
C LYS A 121 13.52 -10.54 -9.74
N ASP A 122 12.61 -11.52 -9.76
CA ASP A 122 11.62 -11.68 -10.84
C ASP A 122 10.54 -10.58 -10.83
N SER A 123 10.47 -9.83 -9.73
CA SER A 123 9.57 -8.69 -9.53
C SER A 123 10.30 -7.38 -9.25
N HIS A 124 11.63 -7.35 -9.40
CA HIS A 124 12.42 -6.17 -9.13
C HIS A 124 12.22 -5.10 -10.20
N ILE A 125 11.86 -3.89 -9.78
CA ILE A 125 11.73 -2.71 -10.63
C ILE A 125 12.69 -1.62 -10.11
N ASN A 126 13.30 -0.87 -11.03
CA ASN A 126 14.01 0.36 -10.75
C ASN A 126 13.50 1.51 -11.65
N ILE A 127 13.42 2.72 -11.10
CA ILE A 127 12.99 3.94 -11.79
C ILE A 127 13.91 5.09 -11.36
N SER A 128 14.46 5.80 -12.33
CA SER A 128 15.16 7.07 -12.09
C SER A 128 14.13 8.20 -11.95
N LEU A 129 14.34 9.05 -10.95
CA LEU A 129 13.61 10.28 -10.68
C LEU A 129 14.61 11.44 -10.89
N PRO A 130 14.64 12.06 -12.09
CA PRO A 130 15.60 13.10 -12.45
C PRO A 130 15.27 14.45 -11.79
N VAL A 131 15.22 14.49 -10.46
CA VAL A 131 14.80 15.66 -9.69
C VAL A 131 15.88 16.75 -9.61
N ALA A 132 17.17 16.40 -9.70
CA ALA A 132 18.25 17.38 -9.78
C ALA A 132 18.47 17.82 -11.23
N SER A 133 18.46 16.88 -12.19
CA SER A 133 18.75 17.14 -13.60
C SER A 133 17.59 17.77 -14.39
N ASP A 134 16.33 17.44 -14.12
CA ASP A 134 15.15 17.98 -14.82
C ASP A 134 14.32 18.93 -13.92
N PRO A 135 14.31 20.26 -14.19
CA PRO A 135 13.50 21.23 -13.45
C PRO A 135 11.99 21.01 -13.52
N VAL A 136 11.48 20.45 -14.63
CA VAL A 136 10.05 20.18 -14.84
C VAL A 136 9.62 19.01 -13.97
N VAL A 137 10.39 17.92 -13.95
CA VAL A 137 10.18 16.81 -13.00
C VAL A 137 10.30 17.31 -11.57
N ARG A 138 11.37 18.07 -11.24
CA ARG A 138 11.56 18.66 -9.90
C ARG A 138 10.35 19.44 -9.40
N SER A 139 9.74 20.27 -10.25
CA SER A 139 8.59 21.10 -9.89
C SER A 139 7.38 20.29 -9.36
N GLN A 140 7.24 19.02 -9.78
CA GLN A 140 6.15 18.14 -9.35
C GLN A 140 6.34 17.63 -7.91
N TYR A 141 7.60 17.61 -7.44
CA TYR A 141 8.00 17.18 -6.11
C TYR A 141 8.33 18.33 -5.16
N LEU A 142 8.41 19.58 -5.64
CA LEU A 142 8.63 20.74 -4.78
C LEU A 142 7.35 21.10 -4.01
N ASN A 143 7.52 21.41 -2.72
CA ASN A 143 6.51 22.07 -1.89
C ASN A 143 6.72 23.60 -1.87
N PHE A 144 5.76 24.33 -1.33
CA PHE A 144 5.76 25.80 -1.28
C PHE A 144 6.91 26.41 -0.45
N ARG A 145 7.68 25.61 0.29
CA ARG A 145 8.87 26.02 1.07
C ARG A 145 10.19 25.62 0.40
N GLY A 146 10.16 25.11 -0.84
CA GLY A 146 11.32 24.58 -1.54
C GLY A 146 11.78 23.18 -1.09
N GLY A 147 11.04 22.54 -0.16
CA GLY A 147 11.31 21.18 0.28
C GLY A 147 10.56 20.13 -0.54
N LEU A 148 10.71 18.86 -0.17
CA LEU A 148 9.96 17.75 -0.78
C LEU A 148 8.46 17.80 -0.42
N ARG A 149 7.59 17.69 -1.42
CA ARG A 149 6.16 17.39 -1.30
C ARG A 149 5.98 15.89 -1.07
N PHE A 150 6.23 15.44 0.16
CA PHE A 150 6.29 14.02 0.52
C PHE A 150 5.01 13.24 0.18
N GLY A 151 3.84 13.88 0.23
CA GLY A 151 2.58 13.28 -0.23
C GLY A 151 2.60 12.81 -1.70
N LYS A 152 3.32 13.50 -2.60
CA LYS A 152 3.51 13.05 -3.99
C LYS A 152 4.45 11.86 -4.09
N LEU A 153 5.49 11.80 -3.25
CA LEU A 153 6.37 10.64 -3.17
C LEU A 153 5.61 9.40 -2.64
N LEU A 154 4.71 9.56 -1.66
CA LEU A 154 3.83 8.46 -1.21
C LEU A 154 2.85 7.99 -2.30
N GLU A 155 2.32 8.92 -3.11
CA GLU A 155 1.48 8.59 -4.27
C GLU A 155 2.25 7.73 -5.29
N ASP A 156 3.49 8.11 -5.59
CA ASP A 156 4.38 7.39 -6.49
C ASP A 156 4.84 6.03 -5.93
N ILE A 157 5.11 5.93 -4.63
CA ILE A 157 5.49 4.68 -3.96
C ILE A 157 4.37 3.63 -4.08
N ASP A 158 3.10 4.02 -3.94
CA ASP A 158 1.96 3.11 -4.14
C ASP A 158 1.78 2.73 -5.61
N ALA A 159 1.97 3.68 -6.53
CA ALA A 159 1.93 3.41 -7.97
C ALA A 159 3.02 2.42 -8.39
N PHE A 160 4.23 2.61 -7.87
CA PHE A 160 5.41 1.77 -8.07
C PHE A 160 5.20 0.36 -7.50
N ALA A 161 4.83 0.26 -6.23
CA ALA A 161 4.57 -1.01 -5.56
C ALA A 161 3.43 -1.77 -6.25
N GLY A 162 2.41 -1.07 -6.77
CA GLY A 162 1.39 -1.69 -7.62
C GLY A 162 1.98 -2.39 -8.84
N ASN A 163 3.00 -1.83 -9.52
CA ASN A 163 3.61 -2.50 -10.67
C ASN A 163 4.50 -3.69 -10.28
N VAL A 164 5.23 -3.59 -9.16
CA VAL A 164 5.91 -4.75 -8.56
C VAL A 164 4.90 -5.86 -8.25
N ALA A 165 3.74 -5.52 -7.69
CA ALA A 165 2.67 -6.47 -7.38
C ALA A 165 2.10 -7.16 -8.63
N PHE A 166 1.83 -6.38 -9.68
CA PHE A 166 1.35 -6.89 -10.97
C PHE A 166 2.37 -7.83 -11.63
N LEU A 167 3.66 -7.47 -11.66
CA LEU A 167 4.72 -8.35 -12.17
C LEU A 167 4.90 -9.61 -11.31
N HIS A 168 4.80 -9.50 -9.98
CA HIS A 168 4.97 -10.65 -9.10
C HIS A 168 3.81 -11.65 -9.25
N CYS A 169 2.55 -11.17 -9.22
CA CYS A 169 1.37 -12.02 -9.35
C CYS A 169 1.10 -12.49 -10.79
N ASP A 170 1.86 -12.04 -11.78
CA ASP A 170 1.77 -12.57 -13.14
C ASP A 170 2.47 -13.93 -13.28
N ASP A 171 1.83 -14.84 -14.02
CA ASP A 171 2.30 -16.18 -14.40
C ASP A 171 2.90 -16.21 -15.83
N ALA A 172 3.00 -15.04 -16.49
CA ALA A 172 3.44 -14.83 -17.86
C ALA A 172 2.55 -15.49 -18.94
N ARG A 173 1.38 -16.03 -18.58
CA ARG A 173 0.43 -16.64 -19.53
C ARG A 173 -0.57 -15.60 -20.05
N SER A 174 -0.84 -15.62 -21.35
CA SER A 174 -1.85 -14.75 -21.96
C SER A 174 -3.30 -15.25 -21.78
N ASP A 175 -3.50 -16.53 -21.41
CA ASP A 175 -4.83 -17.13 -21.25
C ASP A 175 -5.41 -17.05 -19.83
N THR A 176 -4.61 -16.61 -18.85
CA THR A 176 -4.98 -16.51 -17.44
C THR A 176 -5.33 -15.07 -17.01
N THR A 177 -6.40 -14.94 -16.21
CA THR A 177 -6.95 -13.65 -15.79
C THR A 177 -5.99 -12.93 -14.84
N GLN A 178 -5.74 -11.64 -15.10
CA GLN A 178 -4.92 -10.80 -14.20
C GLN A 178 -5.56 -10.69 -12.81
N HIS A 179 -4.74 -10.80 -11.77
CA HIS A 179 -5.17 -10.60 -10.38
C HIS A 179 -5.68 -9.17 -10.16
N THR A 180 -6.85 -9.03 -9.53
CA THR A 180 -7.27 -7.74 -8.97
C THR A 180 -6.49 -7.49 -7.68
N LEU A 181 -5.58 -6.52 -7.73
CA LEU A 181 -4.66 -6.17 -6.65
C LEU A 181 -5.05 -4.82 -6.05
N VAL A 182 -5.17 -4.77 -4.72
CA VAL A 182 -5.49 -3.54 -3.97
C VAL A 182 -4.46 -3.29 -2.87
N THR A 183 -4.09 -2.02 -2.67
CA THR A 183 -3.29 -1.58 -1.52
C THR A 183 -4.09 -1.86 -0.24
N ALA A 184 -3.54 -2.66 0.66
CA ALA A 184 -4.16 -2.98 1.94
C ALA A 184 -3.62 -2.10 3.07
N CYS A 185 -2.31 -1.84 3.07
CA CYS A 185 -1.67 -0.80 3.88
C CYS A 185 -0.30 -0.45 3.30
N VAL A 186 0.17 0.77 3.55
CA VAL A 186 1.60 1.05 3.64
C VAL A 186 1.99 0.83 5.10
N ASP A 187 3.06 0.08 5.32
CA ASP A 187 3.61 -0.19 6.65
C ASP A 187 4.54 0.97 7.05
N ARG A 188 5.53 0.72 7.90
CA ARG A 188 6.54 1.72 8.27
C ARG A 188 7.30 2.25 7.03
N VAL A 189 7.37 3.58 6.92
CA VAL A 189 8.23 4.31 5.97
C VAL A 189 9.24 5.13 6.77
N ASP A 190 10.51 4.76 6.69
CA ASP A 190 11.62 5.42 7.38
C ASP A 190 12.39 6.32 6.40
N VAL A 191 12.38 7.62 6.67
CA VAL A 191 13.27 8.60 6.04
C VAL A 191 14.59 8.59 6.80
N MET A 192 15.59 7.91 6.25
CA MET A 192 16.91 7.73 6.88
C MET A 192 17.80 8.97 6.76
N ARG A 193 17.61 9.77 5.69
CA ARG A 193 18.40 10.96 5.38
C ARG A 193 17.52 12.06 4.78
N PRO A 194 17.90 13.35 4.89
CA PRO A 194 17.22 14.44 4.19
C PRO A 194 17.18 14.21 2.68
N ILE A 195 15.98 14.22 2.09
CA ILE A 195 15.78 14.07 0.64
C ILE A 195 15.89 15.45 0.00
N THR A 196 17.03 15.72 -0.63
CA THR A 196 17.36 16.99 -1.30
C THR A 196 17.07 16.90 -2.80
N LEU A 197 16.27 17.82 -3.34
CA LEU A 197 15.83 17.79 -4.74
C LEU A 197 16.80 18.48 -5.73
N HIS A 198 17.86 19.12 -5.24
CA HIS A 198 18.75 19.96 -6.06
C HIS A 198 20.17 19.40 -6.23
N THR A 199 20.53 18.32 -5.54
CA THR A 199 21.92 17.86 -5.41
C THR A 199 22.26 16.66 -6.27
N GLU A 200 21.43 15.61 -6.22
CA GLU A 200 21.61 14.35 -6.94
C GLU A 200 20.22 13.88 -7.38
N ASP A 201 20.14 13.20 -8.51
CA ASP A 201 18.94 12.46 -8.90
C ASP A 201 18.68 11.28 -7.94
N LEU A 202 17.45 10.80 -7.90
CA LEU A 202 17.04 9.74 -6.98
C LEU A 202 16.62 8.50 -7.79
N VAL A 203 16.82 7.31 -7.23
CA VAL A 203 16.39 6.04 -7.83
C VAL A 203 15.47 5.32 -6.87
N LEU A 204 14.23 5.11 -7.31
CA LEU A 204 13.23 4.32 -6.62
C LEU A 204 13.36 2.86 -7.08
N GLN A 205 13.67 1.97 -6.16
CA GLN A 205 13.80 0.54 -6.43
C GLN A 205 12.98 -0.30 -5.44
N GLY A 206 12.66 -1.52 -5.81
CA GLY A 206 11.90 -2.42 -4.95
C GLY A 206 11.46 -3.71 -5.62
N CYS A 207 11.07 -4.67 -4.79
CA CYS A 207 10.73 -6.04 -5.14
C CYS A 207 9.80 -6.64 -4.08
N ALA A 208 9.13 -7.74 -4.41
CA ALA A 208 8.39 -8.52 -3.41
C ALA A 208 9.35 -9.06 -2.33
N SER A 209 9.12 -8.67 -1.07
CA SER A 209 9.92 -9.11 0.08
C SER A 209 9.32 -10.33 0.78
N TRP A 210 7.99 -10.44 0.81
CA TRP A 210 7.29 -11.52 1.50
C TRP A 210 5.92 -11.78 0.87
N ALA A 211 5.49 -13.05 0.82
CA ALA A 211 4.15 -13.43 0.40
C ALA A 211 3.48 -14.34 1.43
N GLY A 212 2.22 -14.04 1.74
CA GLY A 212 1.28 -14.93 2.41
C GLY A 212 0.36 -15.61 1.39
N ARG A 213 -0.79 -16.13 1.84
CA ARG A 213 -1.77 -16.75 0.93
C ARG A 213 -2.22 -15.81 -0.19
N SER A 214 -2.69 -14.62 0.17
CA SER A 214 -3.28 -13.63 -0.76
C SER A 214 -2.72 -12.22 -0.56
N SER A 215 -1.68 -12.08 0.25
CA SER A 215 -1.09 -10.82 0.70
C SER A 215 0.37 -10.78 0.27
N LEU A 216 0.76 -9.74 -0.45
CA LEU A 216 2.11 -9.51 -0.96
C LEU A 216 2.68 -8.28 -0.29
N GLU A 217 3.81 -8.42 0.39
CA GLU A 217 4.59 -7.30 0.88
C GLU A 217 5.71 -6.98 -0.11
N ILE A 218 5.88 -5.68 -0.35
CA ILE A 218 6.81 -5.14 -1.33
C ILE A 218 7.73 -4.19 -0.61
N SER A 219 9.02 -4.50 -0.61
CA SER A 219 10.05 -3.61 -0.10
C SER A 219 10.32 -2.51 -1.13
N VAL A 220 10.44 -1.28 -0.64
CA VAL A 220 10.71 -0.09 -1.45
C VAL A 220 11.88 0.66 -0.83
N LYS A 221 12.88 1.00 -1.65
CA LYS A 221 14.06 1.76 -1.26
C LYS A 221 14.23 2.93 -2.21
N LEU A 222 14.39 4.13 -1.67
CA LEU A 222 14.84 5.30 -2.41
C LEU A 222 16.31 5.53 -2.09
N HIS A 223 17.13 5.68 -3.11
CA HIS A 223 18.55 5.97 -2.96
C HIS A 223 18.98 7.10 -3.90
N ARG A 224 20.13 7.72 -3.62
CA ARG A 224 20.75 8.70 -4.51
C ARG A 224 21.38 7.98 -5.71
N ALA A 225 21.31 8.59 -6.89
CA ALA A 225 21.75 7.96 -8.14
C ALA A 225 23.29 7.80 -8.25
N GLU A 226 24.06 8.74 -7.69
CA GLU A 226 25.53 8.73 -7.80
C GLU A 226 26.16 8.04 -6.58
N SER A 227 25.85 8.52 -5.38
CA SER A 227 26.43 8.02 -4.12
C SER A 227 25.85 6.68 -3.65
N MET A 228 24.77 6.18 -4.29
CA MET A 228 24.03 4.97 -3.91
C MET A 228 23.49 4.96 -2.46
N GLU A 229 23.52 6.10 -1.75
CA GLU A 229 23.08 6.19 -0.36
C GLU A 229 21.56 6.00 -0.26
N ALA A 230 21.11 5.06 0.59
CA ALA A 230 19.70 4.86 0.89
C ALA A 230 19.14 6.01 1.74
N VAL A 231 18.22 6.80 1.17
CA VAL A 231 17.59 7.95 1.83
C VAL A 231 16.24 7.63 2.45
N LEU A 232 15.50 6.66 1.89
CA LEU A 232 14.24 6.16 2.43
C LEU A 232 14.13 4.65 2.25
N LYS A 233 13.57 3.97 3.24
CA LYS A 233 13.12 2.57 3.16
C LYS A 233 11.66 2.50 3.60
N GLY A 234 10.88 1.62 3.00
CA GLY A 234 9.54 1.30 3.48
C GLY A 234 9.01 0.02 2.87
N SER A 235 7.82 -0.39 3.30
CA SER A 235 7.10 -1.51 2.67
C SER A 235 5.63 -1.20 2.41
N VAL A 236 5.12 -1.76 1.31
CA VAL A 236 3.73 -1.64 0.89
C VAL A 236 3.12 -3.03 0.80
N VAL A 237 1.93 -3.21 1.36
CA VAL A 237 1.22 -4.48 1.37
C VAL A 237 0.04 -4.42 0.40
N PHE A 238 0.10 -5.23 -0.65
CA PHE A 238 -1.01 -5.49 -1.56
C PHE A 238 -1.76 -6.76 -1.15
N VAL A 239 -3.05 -6.82 -1.50
CA VAL A 239 -3.86 -8.04 -1.38
C VAL A 239 -4.51 -8.35 -2.72
N SER A 240 -4.45 -9.61 -3.13
CA SER A 240 -5.20 -10.12 -4.27
C SER A 240 -6.61 -10.51 -3.88
N VAL A 241 -7.60 -9.98 -4.60
CA VAL A 241 -9.02 -10.11 -4.31
C VAL A 241 -9.76 -10.61 -5.54
N GLY A 242 -10.61 -11.61 -5.36
CA GLY A 242 -11.45 -12.18 -6.43
C GLY A 242 -12.71 -11.35 -6.69
N GLY A 243 -13.46 -11.72 -7.72
CA GLY A 243 -14.75 -11.09 -8.04
C GLY A 243 -15.80 -11.23 -6.92
N ASP A 244 -15.66 -12.24 -6.06
CA ASP A 244 -16.49 -12.46 -4.87
C ASP A 244 -16.02 -11.68 -3.63
N GLY A 245 -14.98 -10.86 -3.75
CA GLY A 245 -14.40 -10.09 -2.66
C GLY A 245 -13.47 -10.87 -1.73
N LYS A 246 -13.20 -12.17 -1.97
CA LYS A 246 -12.33 -12.99 -1.13
C LYS A 246 -10.86 -12.98 -1.59
N GLY A 247 -9.96 -13.32 -0.68
CA GLY A 247 -8.52 -13.40 -0.96
C GLY A 247 -8.15 -14.56 -1.90
N VAL A 248 -7.64 -14.23 -3.09
CA VAL A 248 -7.16 -15.18 -4.11
C VAL A 248 -5.70 -15.54 -3.83
N ALA A 249 -5.32 -16.79 -4.08
CA ALA A 249 -3.95 -17.24 -3.86
C ALA A 249 -2.97 -16.54 -4.81
N ILE A 250 -1.74 -16.25 -4.35
CA ILE A 250 -0.69 -15.60 -5.15
C ILE A 250 0.58 -16.46 -5.21
N ASN A 251 1.41 -16.17 -6.21
CA ASN A 251 2.76 -16.72 -6.35
C ASN A 251 3.57 -16.55 -5.04
N PRO A 252 4.18 -17.62 -4.48
CA PRO A 252 5.00 -17.51 -3.28
C PRO A 252 6.38 -16.91 -3.60
N VAL A 253 6.86 -16.04 -2.69
CA VAL A 253 8.22 -15.49 -2.71
C VAL A 253 9.20 -16.55 -2.17
N VAL A 254 10.24 -16.87 -2.94
CA VAL A 254 11.36 -17.71 -2.52
C VAL A 254 12.61 -16.82 -2.39
N PRO A 255 13.08 -16.50 -1.17
CA PRO A 255 14.30 -15.71 -0.98
C PRO A 255 15.55 -16.47 -1.46
N GLU A 256 16.55 -15.76 -1.98
CA GLU A 256 17.79 -16.35 -2.50
C GLU A 256 19.02 -15.82 -1.76
N SER A 257 19.18 -14.49 -1.67
CA SER A 257 20.29 -13.86 -0.94
C SER A 257 20.04 -13.81 0.58
N GLU A 258 21.10 -13.58 1.37
CA GLU A 258 20.96 -13.34 2.82
C GLU A 258 20.05 -12.14 3.12
N GLU A 259 20.13 -11.08 2.31
CA GLU A 259 19.25 -9.91 2.43
C GLU A 259 17.78 -10.29 2.16
N ASP A 260 17.51 -11.12 1.13
CA ASP A 260 16.15 -11.60 0.86
C ASP A 260 15.61 -12.44 2.02
N HIS A 261 16.42 -13.30 2.63
CA HIS A 261 16.02 -14.10 3.78
C HIS A 261 15.70 -13.22 5.00
N ALA A 262 16.51 -12.19 5.25
CA ALA A 262 16.26 -11.20 6.30
C ALA A 262 14.97 -10.41 6.04
N ASN A 263 14.76 -9.92 4.81
CA ASN A 263 13.56 -9.19 4.41
C ASN A 263 12.29 -10.07 4.48
N PHE A 264 12.36 -11.33 4.04
CA PHE A 264 11.25 -12.28 4.09
C PHE A 264 10.85 -12.60 5.54
N LYS A 265 11.83 -12.80 6.43
CA LYS A 265 11.60 -12.97 7.87
C LYS A 265 10.97 -11.72 8.49
N ALA A 266 11.47 -10.53 8.14
CA ALA A 266 10.94 -9.26 8.62
C ALA A 266 9.49 -9.03 8.19
N GLY A 267 9.14 -9.28 6.92
CA GLY A 267 7.78 -9.16 6.40
C GLY A 267 6.81 -10.18 7.03
N GLY A 268 7.28 -11.39 7.32
CA GLY A 268 6.53 -12.38 8.10
C GLY A 268 6.16 -11.89 9.50
N LEU A 269 7.14 -11.32 10.23
CA LEU A 269 6.95 -10.73 11.56
C LEU A 269 6.05 -9.48 11.51
N ALA A 270 6.23 -8.60 10.52
CA ALA A 270 5.37 -7.44 10.31
C ALA A 270 3.92 -7.86 10.04
N ASN A 271 3.70 -8.91 9.25
CA ASN A 271 2.37 -9.46 9.02
C ASN A 271 1.75 -10.10 10.26
N GLU A 272 2.53 -10.80 11.08
CA GLU A 272 2.05 -11.29 12.36
C GLU A 272 1.65 -10.15 13.30
N LYS A 273 2.51 -9.14 13.47
CA LYS A 273 2.19 -7.93 14.25
C LYS A 273 0.91 -7.27 13.75
N ARG A 274 0.79 -7.02 12.44
CA ARG A 274 -0.44 -6.49 11.80
C ARG A 274 -1.68 -7.35 12.09
N ARG A 275 -1.55 -8.68 12.30
CA ARG A 275 -2.67 -9.56 12.72
C ARG A 275 -2.96 -9.46 14.22
N GLN A 276 -1.96 -9.24 15.07
CA GLN A 276 -2.12 -9.03 16.51
C GLN A 276 -2.77 -7.67 16.78
N ASP A 277 -2.26 -6.58 16.20
CA ASP A 277 -2.79 -5.20 16.33
C ASP A 277 -4.27 -5.10 15.91
N ARG A 278 -4.69 -5.89 14.91
CA ARG A 278 -6.11 -5.97 14.50
C ARG A 278 -7.01 -6.67 15.53
N LYS A 279 -6.47 -7.62 16.32
CA LYS A 279 -7.22 -8.28 17.39
C LYS A 279 -7.34 -7.39 18.62
N THR A 280 -6.27 -6.68 18.99
CA THR A 280 -6.20 -5.82 20.18
C THR A 280 -6.74 -4.41 19.95
N SER A 281 -7.23 -4.10 18.74
CA SER A 281 -7.81 -2.79 18.43
C SER A 281 -8.93 -2.41 19.40
N LEU A 282 -8.89 -1.17 19.91
CA LEU A 282 -9.90 -0.58 20.80
C LEU A 282 -11.33 -0.48 20.19
N ARG A 283 -11.49 -0.83 18.91
CA ARG A 283 -12.79 -1.01 18.25
C ARG A 283 -13.41 -2.39 18.47
N THR A 284 -12.64 -3.34 19.00
CA THR A 284 -13.00 -4.76 19.13
C THR A 284 -12.80 -5.25 20.56
N GLN A 285 -11.77 -4.77 21.25
CA GLN A 285 -11.54 -5.02 22.68
C GLN A 285 -11.60 -3.70 23.45
N HIS A 286 -11.85 -3.78 24.76
CA HIS A 286 -11.72 -2.64 25.66
C HIS A 286 -10.23 -2.41 25.99
N PRO A 287 -9.82 -1.22 26.45
CA PRO A 287 -8.45 -0.98 26.91
C PRO A 287 -8.07 -1.96 28.03
N SER A 288 -6.81 -2.35 28.11
CA SER A 288 -6.31 -3.17 29.22
C SER A 288 -6.34 -2.40 30.55
N GLU A 289 -6.13 -3.10 31.67
CA GLU A 289 -5.97 -2.47 32.99
C GLU A 289 -4.77 -1.51 33.00
N ASP A 290 -3.62 -1.93 32.44
CA ASP A 290 -2.42 -1.09 32.28
C ASP A 290 -2.69 0.15 31.43
N GLU A 291 -3.40 0.01 30.30
CA GLU A 291 -3.78 1.14 29.43
C GLU A 291 -4.74 2.09 30.16
N THR A 292 -5.69 1.55 30.93
CA THR A 292 -6.65 2.34 31.72
C THR A 292 -5.94 3.12 32.83
N MET A 293 -5.00 2.49 33.54
CA MET A 293 -4.17 3.13 34.56
C MET A 293 -3.25 4.20 33.96
N LEU A 294 -2.69 3.96 32.77
CA LEU A 294 -1.91 4.95 32.02
C LEU A 294 -2.77 6.16 31.61
N LEU A 295 -3.95 5.93 31.06
CA LEU A 295 -4.90 6.99 30.68
C LEU A 295 -5.34 7.81 31.90
N HIS A 296 -5.64 7.16 33.02
CA HIS A 296 -5.95 7.83 34.28
C HIS A 296 -4.79 8.69 34.79
N LYS A 297 -3.56 8.17 34.76
CA LYS A 297 -2.36 8.93 35.13
C LYS A 297 -2.18 10.17 34.25
N VAL A 298 -2.22 10.01 32.93
CA VAL A 298 -2.11 11.12 31.98
C VAL A 298 -3.20 12.17 32.24
N MET A 299 -4.44 11.77 32.48
CA MET A 299 -5.54 12.68 32.81
C MET A 299 -5.30 13.45 34.13
N MET A 300 -4.74 12.78 35.15
CA MET A 300 -4.45 13.38 36.47
C MET A 300 -3.18 14.24 36.48
N ASP A 301 -2.29 14.09 35.50
CA ASP A 301 -1.14 14.97 35.31
C ASP A 301 -1.53 16.17 34.43
N SER A 302 -2.36 15.97 33.39
CA SER A 302 -2.92 17.05 32.56
C SER A 302 -3.84 18.00 33.34
N SER A 303 -4.51 17.56 34.40
CA SER A 303 -5.32 18.45 35.26
C SER A 303 -4.49 19.37 36.16
N LYS A 304 -3.19 19.10 36.29
CA LYS A 304 -2.24 19.92 37.08
C LYS A 304 -1.41 20.87 36.21
N GLN A 305 -1.21 20.54 34.93
CA GLN A 305 -0.47 21.37 33.98
C GLN A 305 -1.41 22.30 33.22
N GLY A 306 -1.41 23.59 33.58
CA GLY A 306 -2.25 24.62 32.97
C GLY A 306 -1.81 25.09 31.57
N GLU A 307 -0.69 24.59 31.05
CA GLU A 307 -0.08 25.05 29.80
C GLU A 307 -0.01 23.91 28.78
N GLY A 308 -0.86 23.99 27.75
CA GLY A 308 -0.87 23.04 26.63
C GLY A 308 -2.04 23.28 25.68
N LEU A 309 -1.76 23.22 24.38
CA LEU A 309 -2.80 23.28 23.34
C LEU A 309 -3.63 21.99 23.36
N LYS A 310 -4.96 22.12 23.40
CA LYS A 310 -5.84 20.94 23.37
C LYS A 310 -5.87 20.37 21.95
N ILE A 311 -5.86 19.03 21.83
CA ILE A 311 -5.94 18.34 20.52
C ILE A 311 -7.16 18.81 19.68
N GLY A 312 -8.27 19.15 20.33
CA GLY A 312 -9.45 19.69 19.66
C GLY A 312 -9.27 21.06 19.01
N GLU A 313 -8.31 21.87 19.47
CA GLU A 313 -8.03 23.21 18.94
C GLU A 313 -7.23 23.16 17.64
N THR A 314 -6.46 22.08 17.41
CA THR A 314 -5.67 21.85 16.20
C THR A 314 -6.32 20.84 15.24
N MET A 315 -7.50 20.30 15.59
CA MET A 315 -8.19 19.30 14.78
C MET A 315 -8.68 19.92 13.45
N LEU A 316 -8.11 19.46 12.34
CA LEU A 316 -8.57 19.78 10.99
C LEU A 316 -9.32 18.60 10.37
N GLN A 317 -10.31 18.89 9.53
CA GLN A 317 -11.04 17.91 8.74
C GLN A 317 -11.23 18.43 7.32
N THR A 318 -10.87 17.61 6.33
CA THR A 318 -11.23 17.81 4.92
C THR A 318 -12.35 16.85 4.51
N THR A 319 -13.04 17.16 3.42
CA THR A 319 -14.03 16.29 2.79
C THR A 319 -14.02 16.59 1.31
N GLU A 320 -13.71 15.59 0.50
CA GLU A 320 -13.49 15.72 -0.94
C GLU A 320 -14.40 14.73 -1.69
N LEU A 321 -14.89 15.14 -2.86
CA LEU A 321 -15.69 14.29 -3.72
C LEU A 321 -14.76 13.48 -4.62
N MET A 322 -14.69 12.17 -4.38
CA MET A 322 -13.80 11.27 -5.13
C MET A 322 -14.22 11.14 -6.59
N GLN A 323 -13.32 11.49 -7.50
CA GLN A 323 -13.57 11.59 -8.93
C GLN A 323 -13.13 10.33 -9.71
N PRO A 324 -13.63 10.12 -10.94
CA PRO A 324 -13.20 8.99 -11.77
C PRO A 324 -11.69 8.93 -12.03
N GLN A 325 -10.98 10.06 -12.13
CA GLN A 325 -9.52 10.07 -12.31
C GLN A 325 -8.74 9.50 -11.12
N GLU A 326 -9.30 9.50 -9.92
CA GLU A 326 -8.68 9.00 -8.69
C GLU A 326 -8.90 7.49 -8.49
N LYS A 327 -9.73 6.87 -9.33
CA LYS A 327 -9.97 5.43 -9.29
C LYS A 327 -8.75 4.66 -9.80
N ASN A 328 -8.45 3.57 -9.10
CA ASN A 328 -7.66 2.45 -9.60
C ASN A 328 -8.45 1.66 -10.65
N ARG A 329 -7.78 0.71 -11.31
CA ARG A 329 -8.39 -0.04 -12.42
C ARG A 329 -9.60 -0.88 -12.01
N SER A 330 -9.69 -1.30 -10.75
CA SER A 330 -10.83 -2.02 -10.18
C SER A 330 -12.00 -1.10 -9.80
N GLY A 331 -11.97 0.18 -10.19
CA GLY A 331 -13.00 1.18 -9.90
C GLY A 331 -13.03 1.70 -8.45
N LYS A 332 -12.12 1.23 -7.60
CA LYS A 332 -11.94 1.68 -6.20
C LYS A 332 -10.97 2.86 -6.16
N ILE A 333 -10.96 3.69 -5.13
CA ILE A 333 -10.01 4.80 -5.03
C ILE A 333 -8.58 4.27 -4.87
N PHE A 334 -7.62 4.93 -5.52
CA PHE A 334 -6.20 4.63 -5.47
C PHE A 334 -5.60 4.91 -4.07
N GLY A 335 -4.80 3.98 -3.54
CA GLY A 335 -4.21 4.08 -2.20
C GLY A 335 -3.28 5.29 -2.08
N GLY A 336 -2.41 5.48 -3.07
CA GLY A 336 -1.47 6.60 -3.15
C GLY A 336 -2.14 7.97 -3.09
N PHE A 337 -3.30 8.12 -3.72
CA PHE A 337 -4.09 9.34 -3.66
C PHE A 337 -4.59 9.61 -2.23
N LEU A 338 -5.20 8.61 -1.57
CA LEU A 338 -5.66 8.73 -0.19
C LEU A 338 -4.53 9.04 0.79
N MET A 339 -3.33 8.49 0.55
CA MET A 339 -2.14 8.78 1.37
C MET A 339 -1.61 10.18 1.16
N ARG A 340 -1.67 10.72 -0.07
CA ARG A 340 -1.33 12.13 -0.33
C ARG A 340 -2.26 13.07 0.42
N GLU A 341 -3.57 12.89 0.30
CA GLU A 341 -4.56 13.74 0.99
C GLU A 341 -4.44 13.64 2.51
N ALA A 342 -4.25 12.42 3.05
CA ALA A 342 -4.02 12.22 4.47
C ALA A 342 -2.73 12.89 4.97
N TYR A 343 -1.65 12.84 4.18
CA TYR A 343 -0.38 13.50 4.52
C TYR A 343 -0.50 15.03 4.45
N GLU A 344 -1.16 15.58 3.43
CA GLU A 344 -1.33 17.03 3.28
C GLU A 344 -2.21 17.60 4.42
N LEU A 345 -3.26 16.89 4.85
CA LEU A 345 -4.04 17.22 6.05
C LEU A 345 -3.23 17.10 7.36
N ALA A 346 -2.40 16.07 7.49
CA ALA A 346 -1.53 15.89 8.66
C ALA A 346 -0.49 17.01 8.75
N TYR A 347 0.10 17.41 7.62
CA TYR A 347 1.06 18.52 7.53
C TYR A 347 0.43 19.86 7.93
N THR A 348 -0.79 20.17 7.45
CA THR A 348 -1.49 21.40 7.87
C THR A 348 -1.88 21.37 9.35
N THR A 349 -2.27 20.21 9.87
CA THR A 349 -2.59 20.01 11.30
C THR A 349 -1.36 20.27 12.18
N ALA A 350 -0.21 19.68 11.81
CA ALA A 350 1.06 19.90 12.50
C ALA A 350 1.52 21.36 12.40
N SER A 351 1.36 22.00 11.24
CA SER A 351 1.69 23.41 11.03
C SER A 351 0.86 24.33 11.94
N ALA A 352 -0.45 24.06 12.05
CA ALA A 352 -1.36 24.81 12.92
C ALA A 352 -1.01 24.64 14.41
N PHE A 353 -0.56 23.45 14.84
CA PHE A 353 -0.01 23.24 16.18
C PHE A 353 1.27 24.06 16.40
N THR A 354 2.26 23.98 15.51
CA THR A 354 3.52 24.71 15.66
C THR A 354 3.35 26.22 15.64
N ALA A 355 2.43 26.75 14.83
CA ALA A 355 2.16 28.18 14.76
C ALA A 355 1.52 28.74 16.05
N ARG A 356 0.71 27.92 16.76
CA ARG A 356 0.09 28.31 18.03
C ARG A 356 0.95 28.00 19.26
N GLY A 357 1.89 27.07 19.13
CA GLY A 357 2.83 26.69 20.20
C GLY A 357 4.08 27.57 20.29
N ALA A 358 4.26 28.53 19.39
CA ALA A 358 5.37 29.48 19.42
C ALA A 358 5.06 30.65 20.38
N PRO A 359 5.78 30.82 21.49
CA PRO A 359 5.64 32.00 22.33
C PRO A 359 6.23 33.23 21.61
N GLY A 360 5.38 34.13 21.12
CA GLY A 360 5.76 35.48 20.69
C GLY A 360 6.38 35.61 19.29
N GLY A 361 5.82 34.94 18.28
CA GLY A 361 6.13 35.23 16.87
C GLY A 361 5.07 36.11 16.22
N GLU A 362 5.37 37.39 15.98
CA GLU A 362 4.56 38.27 15.12
C GLU A 362 4.75 37.93 13.62
N GLY A 363 3.71 38.16 12.82
CA GLY A 363 3.81 38.34 11.35
C GLY A 363 3.69 37.09 10.49
#